data_AF-A0A535MC66-F1
#
_entry.id   AF-A0A535MC66-F1
#
_cell.length_a   1.000
_cell.length_b   1.000
_cell.length_c   1.000
_cell.angle_alpha   90.00
_cell.angle_beta   90.00
_cell.angle_gamma   90.00
#
_symmetry.space_group_name_H-M   'P 1'
#
loop_
_entity.id
_entity.type
_entity.pdbx_description
1 polymer ?
#
loop_
_entity_poly.entity_id
_entity_poly.type
_entity_poly.pdbx_seq_one_letter_code
_entity_poly.pdbx_strand_id
1 'polypeptide(L)'
;MSEPSDLQALSDEELAQQVRDLMKEMTPLEDALAKLRIRIQQVASEQRRRERAQHLKTRLQVRTTVAEGQMATLQQVAESSNELVPSDRPLAGFRFYRDSGTELGLGYATAREPVIWMTNGTKTAALKSVAEIRDRYRDGWDFGTAAHPGVRIHIPNSRTEKILAPSEVFLKLRE
;
A
#
# COMPACT_ATOMS: atom_id res chain seq x y z
N MET A 1 -3.99 23.60 41.21
CA MET A 1 -5.46 23.53 41.05
C MET A 1 -6.03 24.43 42.12
N SER A 2 -6.26 25.71 41.82
CA SER A 2 -6.89 26.62 42.77
C SER A 2 -8.40 26.44 42.68
N GLU A 3 -9.06 26.39 43.84
CA GLU A 3 -10.52 26.30 43.95
C GLU A 3 -11.22 27.48 43.23
N PRO A 4 -12.46 27.31 42.75
CA PRO A 4 -13.17 28.40 42.12
C PRO A 4 -13.57 29.42 43.20
N SER A 5 -12.82 30.53 43.27
CA SER A 5 -13.26 31.73 43.97
C SER A 5 -14.62 32.15 43.41
N ASP A 6 -15.54 32.54 44.29
CA ASP A 6 -16.87 32.99 43.91
C ASP A 6 -16.78 34.29 43.10
N LEU A 7 -16.81 34.17 41.77
CA LEU A 7 -16.63 35.26 40.81
C LEU A 7 -17.67 36.37 40.98
N GLN A 8 -18.81 36.08 41.62
CA GLN A 8 -19.87 37.05 41.91
C GLN A 8 -19.51 38.04 43.02
N ALA A 9 -18.51 37.72 43.85
CA ALA A 9 -18.08 38.56 44.97
C ALA A 9 -16.94 39.53 44.61
N LEU A 10 -16.39 39.43 43.39
CA LEU A 10 -15.26 40.25 42.94
C LEU A 10 -15.74 41.55 42.29
N SER A 11 -15.00 42.63 42.53
CA SER A 11 -15.17 43.89 41.80
C SER A 11 -14.69 43.79 40.34
N ASP A 12 -15.15 44.69 39.48
CA ASP A 12 -14.74 44.74 38.07
C ASP A 12 -13.22 44.87 37.89
N GLU A 13 -12.55 45.60 38.79
CA GLU A 13 -11.10 45.78 38.81
C GLU A 13 -10.37 44.45 39.11
N GLU A 14 -10.87 43.69 40.09
CA GLU A 14 -10.32 42.38 40.47
C GLU A 14 -10.54 41.34 39.38
N LEU A 15 -11.72 41.32 38.75
CA LEU A 15 -11.99 40.48 37.59
C LEU A 15 -11.05 40.82 36.42
N ALA A 16 -10.85 42.11 36.13
CA ALA A 16 -9.93 42.54 35.08
C ALA A 16 -8.48 42.14 35.39
N GLN A 17 -8.06 42.21 36.66
CA GLN A 17 -6.74 41.76 37.09
C GLN A 17 -6.59 40.24 36.97
N GLN A 18 -7.61 39.47 37.38
CA GLN A 18 -7.61 38.02 37.29
C GLN A 18 -7.54 37.54 35.82
N VAL A 19 -8.24 38.20 34.90
CA VAL A 19 -8.11 37.93 33.45
C VAL A 19 -6.69 38.18 32.96
N ARG A 20 -6.06 39.30 33.37
CA ARG A 20 -4.66 39.60 32.98
C ARG A 20 -3.70 38.54 33.48
N ASP A 21 -3.89 38.05 34.71
CA ASP A 21 -3.00 37.04 35.29
C ASP A 21 -3.24 35.66 34.65
N LEU A 22 -4.48 35.28 34.33
CA LEU A 22 -4.77 34.08 33.53
C LEU A 22 -4.15 34.17 32.12
N MET A 23 -4.22 35.31 31.45
CA MET A 23 -3.56 35.50 30.15
C MET A 23 -2.03 35.37 30.25
N LYS A 24 -1.42 35.87 31.32
CA LYS A 24 0.01 35.67 31.58
C LYS A 24 0.36 34.20 31.82
N GLU A 25 -0.49 33.44 32.51
CA GLU A 25 -0.32 31.99 32.70
C GLU A 25 -0.50 31.22 31.38
N MET A 26 -1.43 31.65 30.52
CA MET A 26 -1.66 31.03 29.21
C MET A 26 -0.48 31.21 28.25
N THR A 27 0.14 32.39 28.23
CA THR A 27 1.23 32.73 27.29
C THR A 27 2.34 31.66 27.21
N PRO A 28 2.99 31.22 28.31
CA PRO A 28 4.02 30.17 28.25
C PRO A 28 3.48 28.80 27.84
N LEU A 29 2.20 28.49 28.10
CA LEU A 29 1.56 27.25 27.66
C LEU A 29 1.34 27.25 26.14
N GLU A 30 0.94 28.38 25.57
CA GLU A 30 0.81 28.57 24.12
C GLU A 30 2.17 28.43 23.43
N ASP A 31 3.22 29.02 24.00
CA ASP A 31 4.60 28.85 23.51
C ASP A 31 5.06 27.39 23.58
N ALA A 32 4.77 26.70 24.68
CA ALA A 32 5.09 25.27 24.82
C ALA A 32 4.33 24.43 23.78
N LEU A 33 3.04 24.72 23.55
CA LEU A 33 2.24 24.06 22.54
C LEU A 33 2.77 24.32 21.14
N ALA A 34 3.17 25.55 20.82
CA ALA A 34 3.78 25.90 19.54
C ALA A 34 5.07 25.11 19.29
N LYS A 35 5.95 25.01 20.31
CA LYS A 35 7.17 24.19 20.26
C LYS A 35 6.86 22.71 20.00
N LEU A 36 5.85 22.15 20.68
CA LEU A 36 5.42 20.77 20.48
C LEU A 36 4.88 20.54 19.06
N ARG A 37 4.10 21.46 18.51
CA ARG A 37 3.59 21.40 17.13
C ARG A 37 4.73 21.37 16.11
N ILE A 38 5.74 22.22 16.27
CA ILE A 38 6.94 22.21 15.42
C ILE A 38 7.65 20.85 15.53
N ARG A 39 7.79 20.32 16.75
CA ARG A 39 8.44 19.02 16.96
C ARG A 39 7.69 17.88 16.28
N ILE A 40 6.36 17.87 16.34
CA ILE A 40 5.51 16.89 15.62
C ILE A 40 5.77 16.97 14.12
N GLN A 41 5.83 18.17 13.54
CA GLN A 41 6.11 18.35 12.11
C GLN A 41 7.50 17.83 11.70
N GLN A 42 8.51 18.05 12.54
CA GLN A 42 9.86 17.52 12.32
C GLN A 42 9.87 15.99 12.33
N VAL A 43 9.25 15.37 13.34
CA VAL A 43 9.16 13.92 13.47
C VAL A 43 8.41 13.30 12.29
N ALA A 44 7.25 13.86 11.93
CA ALA A 44 6.47 13.40 10.79
C ALA A 44 7.24 13.53 9.46
N SER A 45 8.05 14.57 9.31
CA SER A 45 8.87 14.77 8.11
C SER A 45 10.00 13.74 8.00
N GLU A 46 10.65 13.42 9.13
CA GLU A 46 11.68 12.37 9.18
C GLU A 46 11.08 10.97 8.97
N GLN A 47 9.90 10.68 9.54
CA GLN A 47 9.16 9.43 9.26
C GLN A 47 8.90 9.27 7.76
N ARG A 48 8.31 10.28 7.11
CA ARG A 48 8.07 10.27 5.65
C ARG A 48 9.37 10.13 4.85
N ARG A 49 10.47 10.74 5.29
CA ARG A 49 11.78 10.60 4.63
C ARG A 49 12.27 9.16 4.70
N ARG A 50 12.19 8.52 5.88
CA ARG A 50 12.60 7.12 6.09
C ARG A 50 11.75 6.15 5.29
N GLU A 51 10.43 6.35 5.27
CA GLU A 51 9.51 5.55 4.45
C GLU A 51 9.90 5.64 2.96
N ARG A 52 10.12 6.85 2.42
CA ARG A 52 10.57 7.02 1.03
C ARG A 52 11.90 6.33 0.76
N ALA A 53 12.87 6.43 1.68
CA ALA A 53 14.16 5.76 1.54
C ALA A 53 14.01 4.23 1.54
N GLN A 54 13.14 3.69 2.40
CA GLN A 54 12.85 2.26 2.45
C GLN A 54 12.13 1.77 1.19
N HIS A 55 11.16 2.53 0.67
CA HIS A 55 10.52 2.23 -0.60
C HIS A 55 11.53 2.25 -1.76
N LEU A 56 12.41 3.24 -1.80
CA LEU A 56 13.47 3.31 -2.83
C LEU A 56 14.40 2.10 -2.74
N LYS A 57 14.87 1.74 -1.54
CA LYS A 57 15.70 0.56 -1.32
C LYS A 57 15.02 -0.72 -1.80
N THR A 58 13.75 -0.90 -1.45
CA THR A 58 12.94 -2.06 -1.87
C THR A 58 12.80 -2.12 -3.38
N ARG A 59 12.49 -1.00 -4.04
CA ARG A 59 12.36 -0.92 -5.50
C ARG A 59 13.67 -1.25 -6.21
N LEU A 60 14.80 -0.74 -5.70
CA LEU A 60 16.12 -1.05 -6.23
C LEU A 60 16.44 -2.54 -6.10
N GLN A 61 16.17 -3.14 -4.94
CA GLN A 61 16.37 -4.56 -4.72
C GLN A 61 15.54 -5.41 -5.72
N VAL A 62 14.25 -5.13 -5.86
CA VAL A 62 13.40 -5.85 -6.83
C VAL A 62 13.92 -5.68 -8.25
N ARG A 63 14.29 -4.46 -8.65
CA ARG A 63 14.83 -4.19 -9.99
C ARG A 63 16.11 -4.97 -10.25
N THR A 64 17.01 -5.06 -9.26
CA THR A 64 18.22 -5.88 -9.36
C THR A 64 17.87 -7.37 -9.50
N THR A 65 16.98 -7.91 -8.67
CA THR A 65 16.56 -9.32 -8.75
C THR A 65 15.89 -9.66 -10.10
N VAL A 66 15.10 -8.74 -10.65
CA VAL A 66 14.51 -8.89 -12.00
C VAL A 66 15.59 -8.88 -13.07
N ALA A 67 16.55 -7.93 -13.01
CA ALA A 67 17.64 -7.84 -13.98
C ALA A 67 18.57 -9.06 -13.95
N GLU A 68 18.74 -9.68 -12.78
CA GLU A 68 19.48 -10.93 -12.59
C GLU A 68 18.68 -12.19 -13.03
N GLY A 69 17.43 -12.03 -13.48
CA GLY A 69 16.57 -13.14 -13.91
C GLY A 69 16.11 -14.05 -12.78
N GLN A 70 16.23 -13.62 -11.53
CA GLN A 70 15.94 -14.41 -10.33
C GLN A 70 14.48 -14.31 -9.87
N MET A 71 13.64 -13.55 -10.57
CA MET A 71 12.22 -13.41 -10.27
C MET A 71 11.38 -13.93 -11.43
N ALA A 72 10.48 -14.87 -11.15
CA ALA A 72 9.60 -15.45 -12.15
C ALA A 72 8.48 -14.47 -12.53
N THR A 73 8.06 -14.52 -13.80
CA THR A 73 6.86 -13.82 -14.29
C THR A 73 5.62 -14.69 -14.16
N LEU A 74 4.42 -14.08 -14.20
CA LEU A 74 3.17 -14.85 -14.25
C LEU A 74 3.11 -15.77 -15.46
N GLN A 75 3.64 -15.32 -16.60
CA GLN A 75 3.73 -16.14 -17.81
C GLN A 75 4.59 -17.39 -17.56
N GLN A 76 5.80 -17.21 -17.04
CA GLN A 76 6.71 -18.33 -16.74
C GLN A 76 6.10 -19.29 -15.71
N VAL A 77 5.40 -18.76 -14.69
CA VAL A 77 4.75 -19.60 -13.67
C VAL A 77 3.60 -20.42 -14.24
N ALA A 78 2.87 -19.90 -15.23
CA ALA A 78 1.81 -20.62 -15.91
C ALA A 78 2.34 -21.66 -16.91
N GLU A 79 3.39 -21.32 -17.67
CA GLU A 79 4.02 -22.19 -18.67
C GLU A 79 4.87 -23.30 -18.06
N SER A 80 5.54 -23.04 -16.94
CA SER A 80 6.53 -23.96 -16.40
C SER A 80 5.86 -25.20 -15.81
N SER A 81 6.34 -26.36 -16.26
CA SER A 81 6.09 -27.66 -15.63
C SER A 81 6.84 -27.84 -14.32
N ASN A 82 7.87 -27.02 -14.05
CA ASN A 82 8.59 -27.00 -12.80
C ASN A 82 7.94 -26.02 -11.81
N GLU A 83 8.02 -26.34 -10.52
CA GLU A 83 7.50 -25.49 -9.47
C GLU A 83 8.45 -24.31 -9.21
N LEU A 84 8.36 -23.27 -10.05
CA LEU A 84 9.13 -22.02 -9.90
C LEU A 84 8.73 -21.24 -8.63
N VAL A 85 7.49 -21.41 -8.21
CA VAL A 85 6.91 -20.88 -6.97
C VAL A 85 5.95 -21.92 -6.38
N PRO A 86 5.77 -21.95 -5.05
CA PRO A 86 4.84 -22.87 -4.39
C PRO A 86 3.43 -22.74 -4.97
N SER A 87 2.89 -23.84 -5.49
CA SER A 87 1.62 -23.87 -6.20
C SER A 87 0.40 -23.97 -5.28
N ASP A 88 0.60 -24.47 -4.06
CA ASP A 88 -0.38 -24.59 -2.97
C ASP A 88 -0.77 -23.23 -2.36
N ARG A 89 0.04 -22.19 -2.58
CA ARG A 89 -0.17 -20.86 -2.03
C ARG A 89 -1.24 -20.09 -2.82
N PRO A 90 -2.21 -19.45 -2.13
CA PRO A 90 -3.10 -18.51 -2.77
C PRO A 90 -2.33 -17.27 -3.25
N LEU A 91 -2.86 -16.56 -4.24
CA LEU A 91 -2.28 -15.30 -4.77
C LEU A 91 -2.05 -14.25 -3.68
N ALA A 92 -2.85 -14.28 -2.61
CA ALA A 92 -2.69 -13.41 -1.43
C ALA A 92 -1.35 -13.63 -0.68
N GLY A 93 -0.74 -14.79 -0.84
CA GLY A 93 0.57 -15.16 -0.29
C GLY A 93 1.75 -14.63 -1.11
N PHE A 94 1.51 -13.89 -2.20
CA PHE A 94 2.54 -13.33 -3.06
C PHE A 94 2.48 -11.80 -3.10
N ARG A 95 3.61 -11.19 -3.47
CA ARG A 95 3.70 -9.79 -3.89
C ARG A 95 4.00 -9.75 -5.38
N PHE A 96 3.40 -8.79 -6.07
CA PHE A 96 3.52 -8.64 -7.51
C PHE A 96 4.26 -7.35 -7.85
N TYR A 97 5.09 -7.39 -8.87
CA TYR A 97 5.94 -6.26 -9.24
C TYR A 97 5.99 -6.07 -10.76
N ARG A 98 6.24 -4.84 -11.18
CA ARG A 98 6.76 -4.56 -12.53
C ARG A 98 8.28 -4.66 -12.54
N ASP A 99 8.84 -4.76 -13.74
CA ASP A 99 10.27 -4.59 -14.05
C ASP A 99 10.91 -3.36 -13.36
N SER A 100 10.18 -2.26 -13.27
CA SER A 100 10.56 -1.03 -12.57
C SER A 100 10.67 -1.15 -11.03
N GLY A 101 10.39 -2.33 -10.46
CA GLY A 101 10.31 -2.59 -9.03
C GLY A 101 9.05 -2.04 -8.36
N THR A 102 8.09 -1.55 -9.15
CA THR A 102 6.82 -1.01 -8.63
C THR A 102 5.92 -2.15 -8.18
N GLU A 103 5.49 -2.15 -6.91
CA GLU A 103 4.54 -3.14 -6.39
C GLU A 103 3.14 -2.93 -6.99
N LEU A 104 2.48 -4.04 -7.29
CA LEU A 104 1.18 -4.11 -7.96
C LEU A 104 0.18 -4.89 -7.10
N GLY A 105 -1.09 -4.50 -7.20
CA GLY A 105 -2.21 -5.36 -6.85
C GLY A 105 -2.79 -6.03 -8.10
N LEU A 106 -3.37 -7.21 -7.93
CA LEU A 106 -4.04 -7.96 -9.00
C LEU A 106 -5.55 -7.75 -8.97
N GLY A 107 -6.16 -7.66 -10.15
CA GLY A 107 -7.59 -7.42 -10.30
C GLY A 107 -7.99 -5.98 -10.01
N TYR A 108 -9.25 -5.78 -9.63
CA TYR A 108 -9.83 -4.46 -9.38
C TYR A 108 -9.25 -3.82 -8.11
N ALA A 109 -9.10 -2.50 -8.12
CA ALA A 109 -8.57 -1.76 -6.97
C ALA A 109 -9.48 -1.84 -5.72
N THR A 110 -10.75 -2.19 -5.92
CA THR A 110 -11.76 -2.37 -4.85
C THR A 110 -11.88 -3.82 -4.36
N ALA A 111 -11.16 -4.77 -4.99
CA ALA A 111 -11.22 -6.17 -4.61
C ALA A 111 -10.58 -6.40 -3.24
N ARG A 112 -11.19 -7.27 -2.43
CA ARG A 112 -10.64 -7.65 -1.11
C ARG A 112 -9.45 -8.61 -1.21
N GLU A 113 -9.38 -9.37 -2.30
CA GLU A 113 -8.37 -10.40 -2.53
C GLU A 113 -7.83 -10.28 -3.96
N PRO A 114 -6.54 -10.61 -4.18
CA PRO A 114 -5.97 -10.64 -5.52
C PRO A 114 -6.60 -11.75 -6.36
N VAL A 115 -6.99 -11.39 -7.58
CA VAL A 115 -7.64 -12.29 -8.54
C VAL A 115 -7.00 -12.12 -9.91
N ILE A 116 -6.78 -13.22 -10.61
CA ILE A 116 -6.41 -13.23 -12.02
C ILE A 116 -7.61 -13.75 -12.81
N TRP A 117 -7.98 -13.02 -13.85
CA TRP A 117 -8.98 -13.49 -14.80
C TRP A 117 -8.30 -14.29 -15.90
N MET A 118 -8.88 -15.41 -16.30
CA MET A 118 -8.49 -16.16 -17.50
C MET A 118 -9.72 -16.50 -18.33
N THR A 119 -9.53 -16.70 -19.63
CA THR A 119 -10.60 -17.01 -20.58
C THR A 119 -10.16 -18.05 -21.60
N ASN A 120 -11.08 -18.89 -22.06
CA ASN A 120 -10.87 -19.76 -23.22
C ASN A 120 -11.62 -19.27 -24.47
N GLY A 121 -11.98 -17.98 -24.48
CA GLY A 121 -12.78 -17.34 -25.54
C GLY A 121 -14.29 -17.48 -25.37
N THR A 122 -14.78 -18.50 -24.66
CA THR A 122 -16.23 -18.70 -24.40
C THR A 122 -16.62 -18.47 -22.95
N LYS A 123 -15.76 -18.87 -22.02
CA LYS A 123 -15.94 -18.74 -20.57
C LYS A 123 -14.80 -17.92 -20.00
N THR A 124 -15.10 -17.19 -18.93
CA THR A 124 -14.11 -16.47 -18.13
C THR A 124 -14.18 -16.98 -16.69
N ALA A 125 -13.03 -17.13 -16.04
CA ALA A 125 -12.91 -17.57 -14.66
C ALA A 125 -12.01 -16.62 -13.87
N ALA A 126 -12.39 -16.37 -12.61
CA ALA A 126 -11.59 -15.66 -11.63
C ALA A 126 -10.80 -16.67 -10.79
N LEU A 127 -9.48 -16.62 -10.87
CA LEU A 127 -8.56 -17.54 -10.23
C LEU A 127 -7.86 -16.87 -9.06
N LYS A 128 -7.64 -17.61 -7.98
CA LYS A 128 -7.12 -17.12 -6.70
C LYS A 128 -5.85 -17.84 -6.25
N SER A 129 -5.37 -18.84 -6.99
CA SER A 129 -4.16 -19.60 -6.67
C SER A 129 -3.28 -19.84 -7.90
N VAL A 130 -2.00 -20.14 -7.66
CA VAL A 130 -1.05 -20.48 -8.73
C VAL A 130 -1.42 -21.82 -9.39
N ALA A 131 -1.85 -22.81 -8.59
CA ALA A 131 -2.31 -24.10 -9.12
C ALA A 131 -3.44 -23.93 -10.15
N GLU A 132 -4.48 -23.15 -9.81
CA GLU A 132 -5.60 -22.89 -10.73
C GLU A 132 -5.13 -22.24 -12.04
N ILE A 133 -4.20 -21.29 -11.96
CA ILE A 133 -3.65 -20.61 -13.15
C ILE A 133 -2.94 -21.62 -14.05
N ARG A 134 -2.07 -22.47 -13.49
CA ARG A 134 -1.35 -23.50 -14.26
C ARG A 134 -2.31 -24.48 -14.92
N ASP A 135 -3.31 -24.94 -14.18
CA ASP A 135 -4.29 -25.89 -14.70
C ASP A 135 -5.11 -25.28 -15.84
N ARG A 136 -5.59 -24.04 -15.68
CA ARG A 136 -6.31 -23.33 -16.76
C ARG A 136 -5.42 -23.06 -17.96
N TYR A 137 -4.17 -22.64 -17.74
CA TYR A 137 -3.23 -22.41 -18.82
C TYR A 137 -2.96 -23.69 -19.63
N ARG A 138 -2.81 -24.84 -18.96
CA ARG A 138 -2.66 -26.15 -19.60
C ARG A 138 -3.90 -26.56 -20.42
N ASP A 139 -5.09 -26.18 -19.95
CA ASP A 139 -6.36 -26.36 -20.67
C ASP A 139 -6.51 -25.40 -21.87
N GLY A 140 -5.50 -24.58 -22.19
CA GLY A 140 -5.52 -23.63 -23.30
C GLY A 140 -6.27 -22.34 -22.99
N TRP A 141 -6.40 -21.97 -21.71
CA TRP A 141 -6.94 -20.67 -21.33
C TRP A 141 -5.85 -19.59 -21.37
N ASP A 142 -6.24 -18.40 -21.80
CA ASP A 142 -5.38 -17.22 -21.85
C ASP A 142 -5.67 -16.27 -20.68
N PHE A 143 -4.70 -15.43 -20.36
CA PHE A 143 -4.84 -14.38 -19.34
C PHE A 143 -5.81 -13.29 -19.78
N GLY A 144 -6.68 -12.89 -18.86
CA GLY A 144 -7.63 -11.81 -19.01
C GLY A 144 -9.05 -12.28 -19.30
N THR A 145 -9.77 -11.46 -20.03
CA THR A 145 -11.16 -11.71 -20.46
C THR A 145 -11.24 -11.55 -21.97
N ALA A 146 -12.32 -12.04 -22.60
CA ALA A 146 -12.48 -11.90 -24.05
C ALA A 146 -12.42 -10.43 -24.54
N ALA A 147 -12.91 -9.48 -23.74
CA ALA A 147 -12.87 -8.05 -24.06
C ALA A 147 -11.53 -7.37 -23.72
N HIS A 148 -10.76 -7.95 -22.80
CA HIS A 148 -9.58 -7.36 -22.20
C HIS A 148 -8.50 -8.43 -21.99
N PRO A 149 -7.69 -8.71 -23.02
CA PRO A 149 -6.61 -9.69 -22.92
C PRO A 149 -5.45 -9.16 -22.07
N GLY A 150 -4.92 -9.99 -21.19
CA GLY A 150 -3.83 -9.66 -20.26
C GLY A 150 -4.26 -9.61 -18.80
N VAL A 151 -3.29 -9.34 -17.92
CA VAL A 151 -3.48 -9.33 -16.47
C VAL A 151 -3.95 -7.94 -16.03
N ARG A 152 -5.15 -7.86 -15.45
CA ARG A 152 -5.64 -6.64 -14.82
C ARG A 152 -4.89 -6.40 -13.51
N ILE A 153 -4.37 -5.20 -13.35
CA ILE A 153 -3.59 -4.76 -12.19
C ILE A 153 -4.06 -3.39 -11.71
N HIS A 154 -3.70 -3.06 -10.47
CA HIS A 154 -3.83 -1.71 -9.93
C HIS A 154 -2.58 -1.31 -9.15
N ILE A 155 -2.37 0.00 -9.02
CA ILE A 155 -1.31 0.53 -8.16
C ILE A 155 -1.86 0.61 -6.72
N PRO A 156 -1.21 0.02 -5.72
CA PRO A 156 -1.65 0.09 -4.33
C PRO A 156 -1.90 1.54 -3.89
N ASN A 157 -2.96 1.77 -3.11
CA ASN A 157 -3.42 3.10 -2.67
C ASN A 157 -3.83 4.05 -3.80
N SER A 158 -4.05 3.53 -5.01
CA SER A 158 -4.61 4.26 -6.14
C SER A 158 -5.83 3.53 -6.70
N ARG A 159 -6.74 4.27 -7.32
CA ARG A 159 -7.85 3.70 -8.10
C ARG A 159 -7.48 3.46 -9.58
N THR A 160 -6.22 3.69 -9.94
CA THR A 160 -5.74 3.48 -11.30
C THR A 160 -5.61 1.99 -11.59
N GLU A 161 -6.43 1.51 -12.52
CA GLU A 161 -6.36 0.15 -13.08
C GLU A 161 -5.69 0.16 -14.45
N LYS A 162 -4.94 -0.89 -14.75
CA LYS A 162 -4.30 -1.11 -16.05
C LYS A 162 -4.38 -2.60 -16.42
N ILE A 163 -4.12 -2.89 -17.68
CA ILE A 163 -3.94 -4.24 -18.18
C ILE A 163 -2.49 -4.34 -18.66
N LEU A 164 -1.79 -5.37 -18.22
CA LEU A 164 -0.40 -5.65 -18.57
C LEU A 164 -0.27 -7.04 -19.18
N ALA A 165 0.81 -7.27 -19.92
CA ALA A 165 1.13 -8.62 -20.34
C ALA A 165 1.53 -9.47 -19.12
N PRO A 166 1.20 -10.77 -19.09
CA PRO A 166 1.60 -11.67 -17.99
C PRO A 166 3.13 -11.80 -17.85
N SER A 167 3.88 -11.55 -18.93
CA SER A 167 5.35 -11.48 -18.91
C SER A 167 5.92 -10.23 -18.24
N GLU A 168 5.11 -9.20 -18.01
CA GLU A 168 5.52 -7.94 -17.34
C GLU A 168 5.19 -7.93 -15.85
N VAL A 169 4.55 -8.99 -15.36
CA VAL A 169 4.13 -9.12 -13.96
C VAL A 169 4.99 -10.18 -13.29
N PHE A 170 5.89 -9.71 -12.43
CA PHE A 170 6.78 -10.53 -11.64
C PHE A 170 6.14 -10.85 -10.29
N LEU A 171 6.47 -12.00 -9.71
CA LEU A 171 5.96 -12.41 -8.41
C LEU A 171 7.07 -12.86 -7.48
N LYS A 172 6.90 -12.53 -6.19
CA LYS A 172 7.75 -12.95 -5.10
C LYS A 172 6.88 -13.48 -3.96
N LEU A 173 7.31 -14.56 -3.30
CA LEU A 173 6.65 -15.03 -2.10
C LEU A 173 6.66 -13.94 -1.02
N ARG A 174 5.53 -13.77 -0.34
CA ARG A 174 5.43 -12.88 0.81
C ARG A 174 6.06 -13.58 2.02
N GLU A 175 7.09 -12.98 2.57
CA GLU A 175 7.69 -13.37 3.86
C GLU A 175 6.68 -13.22 5.01
#